data_AF-A0A2N0PQK4-F1
#
_entry.id   AF-A0A2N0PQK4-F1
#
_cell.length_a   1.000
_cell.length_b   1.000
_cell.length_c   1.000
_cell.angle_alpha   90.00
_cell.angle_beta   90.00
_cell.angle_gamma   90.00
#
_symmetry.space_group_name_H-M   'P 1'
#
loop_
_entity.id
_entity.type
_entity.pdbx_description
1 polymer ?
#
loop_
_entity_poly.entity_id
_entity_poly.type
_entity_poly.pdbx_seq_one_letter_code
_entity_poly.pdbx_strand_id
1 'polypeptide(L)'
;MVTLYKDENKLEELLNEIKIYIGPFKEFQGIYIPKLLKFGVLYEAFVFIFTSLAKETFATMKDNITRKEKQLAIKGLQKLHLKGVMHGDIRLENIMIKRKNNNSTCV
;
A
#
# COMPACT_ATOMS: atom_id res chain seq x y z
N MET A 1 14.27 24.29 2.09
CA MET A 1 14.44 22.83 1.89
C MET A 1 14.10 22.18 3.21
N VAL A 2 12.86 21.74 3.40
CA VAL A 2 12.41 21.19 4.69
C VAL A 2 13.11 19.84 4.87
N THR A 3 13.98 19.76 5.88
CA THR A 3 14.59 18.51 6.35
C THR A 3 13.49 17.55 6.78
N LEU A 4 13.03 16.71 5.86
CA LEU A 4 12.01 15.68 6.05
C LEU A 4 12.43 14.59 7.06
N TYR A 5 13.69 14.63 7.54
CA TYR A 5 14.25 13.72 8.53
C TYR A 5 14.25 14.21 9.98
N LYS A 6 13.71 15.40 10.29
CA LYS A 6 13.72 15.89 11.67
C LYS A 6 12.70 15.22 12.60
N ASP A 7 11.84 14.35 12.07
CA ASP A 7 10.86 13.60 12.84
C ASP A 7 11.27 12.13 12.88
N GLU A 8 12.01 11.77 13.92
CA GLU A 8 12.55 10.41 14.13
C GLU A 8 11.45 9.35 14.12
N ASN A 9 10.26 9.67 14.65
CA ASN A 9 9.12 8.77 14.67
C ASN A 9 8.63 8.44 13.25
N LYS A 10 8.50 9.46 12.38
CA LYS A 10 8.09 9.24 10.98
C LYS A 10 9.11 8.45 10.19
N LEU A 11 10.39 8.66 10.47
CA LEU A 11 11.46 7.88 9.87
C LEU A 11 11.36 6.41 10.31
N GLU A 12 11.14 6.16 11.59
CA GLU A 12 10.93 4.81 12.12
C GLU A 12 9.72 4.12 11.50
N GLU A 13 8.58 4.82 11.38
CA GLU A 13 7.36 4.32 10.73
C GLU A 13 7.62 3.93 9.27
N LEU A 14 8.31 4.78 8.50
CA LEU A 14 8.63 4.51 7.10
C LEU A 14 9.61 3.34 6.95
N LEU A 15 10.62 3.24 7.83
CA LEU A 15 11.54 2.10 7.86
C LEU A 15 10.82 0.81 8.25
N ASN A 16 9.84 0.87 9.15
CA ASN A 16 9.00 -0.26 9.51
C ASN A 16 8.16 -0.71 8.31
N GLU A 17 7.55 0.22 7.57
CA GLU A 17 6.81 -0.10 6.34
C GLU A 17 7.71 -0.84 5.33
N ILE A 18 8.92 -0.34 5.07
CA ILE A 18 9.90 -1.00 4.19
C ILE A 18 10.20 -2.42 4.68
N LYS A 19 10.45 -2.61 5.98
CA LYS A 19 10.71 -3.95 6.58
C LYS A 19 9.54 -4.91 6.35
N ILE A 20 8.31 -4.44 6.49
CA ILE A 20 7.10 -5.24 6.26
C ILE A 20 6.99 -5.66 4.79
N TYR A 21 7.23 -4.75 3.84
CA TYR A 21 7.19 -5.05 2.42
C TYR A 21 8.24 -6.08 1.99
N ILE A 22 9.49 -5.95 2.45
CA ILE A 22 10.59 -6.85 2.04
C ILE A 22 10.53 -8.21 2.73
N GLY A 23 9.92 -8.28 3.92
CA GLY A 23 9.84 -9.48 4.74
C GLY A 23 8.45 -10.14 4.69
N PRO A 24 7.62 -9.99 5.75
CA PRO A 24 6.38 -10.75 5.91
C PRO A 24 5.41 -10.70 4.72
N PHE A 25 5.35 -9.57 3.99
CA PHE A 25 4.39 -9.37 2.91
C PHE A 25 4.95 -9.57 1.51
N LYS A 26 6.18 -10.05 1.36
CA LYS A 26 6.83 -10.27 0.06
C LYS A 26 5.95 -11.06 -0.92
N GLU A 27 5.25 -12.09 -0.45
CA GLU A 27 4.38 -12.94 -1.29
C GLU A 27 2.97 -12.35 -1.56
N PHE A 28 2.55 -11.32 -0.82
CA PHE A 28 1.22 -10.70 -0.97
C PHE A 28 1.23 -9.49 -1.92
N GLN A 29 2.42 -9.05 -2.33
CA GLN A 29 2.62 -7.93 -3.22
C GLN A 29 1.95 -8.14 -4.59
N GLY A 30 1.12 -7.18 -4.99
CA GLY A 30 0.32 -7.21 -6.21
C GLY A 30 -0.93 -8.10 -6.14
N ILE A 31 -1.20 -8.72 -4.99
CA ILE A 31 -2.42 -9.49 -4.73
C ILE A 31 -3.29 -8.75 -3.73
N TYR A 32 -2.75 -8.49 -2.54
CA TYR A 32 -3.47 -7.86 -1.42
C TYR A 32 -2.92 -6.49 -1.03
N ILE A 33 -1.64 -6.24 -1.33
CA ILE A 33 -0.99 -4.94 -1.13
C ILE A 33 -0.33 -4.50 -2.44
N PRO A 34 0.02 -3.21 -2.61
CA PRO A 34 0.79 -2.74 -3.75
C PRO A 34 2.11 -3.52 -3.95
N LYS A 35 2.63 -3.57 -5.17
CA LYS A 35 3.99 -4.10 -5.40
C LYS A 35 5.01 -3.04 -5.03
N LEU A 36 6.00 -3.38 -4.23
CA LEU A 36 7.18 -2.55 -4.00
C LEU A 36 7.99 -2.48 -5.31
N LEU A 37 8.19 -1.27 -5.82
CA LEU A 37 8.97 -1.01 -7.03
C LEU A 37 10.40 -0.61 -6.69
N LYS A 38 10.57 0.31 -5.73
CA LYS A 38 11.87 0.79 -5.28
C LYS A 38 11.74 1.43 -3.91
N PHE A 39 12.82 1.44 -3.15
CA PHE A 39 12.95 2.23 -1.94
C PHE A 39 14.41 2.69 -1.82
N GLY A 40 14.68 3.67 -0.97
CA GLY A 40 16.04 4.13 -0.74
C GLY A 40 16.09 5.53 -0.16
N VAL A 41 17.28 6.12 -0.23
CA VAL A 41 17.58 7.48 0.22
C VAL A 41 17.96 8.31 -1.00
N LEU A 42 17.38 9.50 -1.13
CA LEU A 42 17.77 10.46 -2.16
C LEU A 42 18.59 11.60 -1.57
N TYR A 43 19.81 11.80 -2.09
CA TYR A 43 20.76 12.89 -1.72
C TYR A 43 20.89 13.14 -0.22
N GLU A 44 20.88 12.08 0.59
CA GLU A 44 20.92 12.17 2.07
C GLU A 44 19.82 13.08 2.66
N ALA A 45 18.73 13.33 1.92
CA ALA A 45 17.72 14.35 2.26
C ALA A 45 16.29 13.79 2.49
N PHE A 46 15.91 12.66 1.87
CA PHE A 46 14.68 11.94 2.22
C PHE A 46 14.71 10.44 1.89
N VAL A 47 14.08 9.62 2.74
CA VAL A 47 13.81 8.19 2.50
C VAL A 47 12.51 8.12 1.70
N PHE A 48 12.46 7.21 0.73
CA PHE A 48 11.27 7.00 -0.08
C PHE A 48 10.93 5.52 -0.23
N ILE A 49 9.65 5.27 -0.48
CA ILE A 49 9.09 4.01 -0.95
C ILE A 49 8.26 4.29 -2.20
N PHE A 50 8.48 3.51 -3.26
CA PHE A 50 7.66 3.53 -4.47
C PHE A 50 6.95 2.20 -4.60
N THR A 51 5.65 2.28 -4.82
CA THR A 51 4.80 1.11 -5.01
C THR A 51 4.03 1.18 -6.34
N SER A 52 3.45 0.07 -6.75
CA SER A 52 2.60 0.02 -7.94
C SER A 52 1.37 0.91 -7.74
N LEU A 53 1.08 1.73 -8.73
CA LEU A 53 -0.10 2.59 -8.73
C LEU A 53 -1.39 1.78 -8.66
N ALA A 54 -2.27 2.15 -7.73
CA ALA A 54 -3.69 1.83 -7.80
C ALA A 54 -4.47 3.11 -8.10
N LYS A 55 -5.52 2.98 -8.91
CA LYS A 55 -6.23 4.14 -9.47
C LYS A 55 -7.22 4.75 -8.50
N GLU A 56 -7.94 3.91 -7.76
CA GLU A 56 -9.09 4.30 -6.98
C GLU A 56 -9.02 3.69 -5.59
N THR A 57 -9.62 4.37 -4.61
CA THR A 57 -9.75 3.89 -3.23
C THR A 57 -11.22 3.71 -2.90
N PHE A 58 -11.53 3.01 -1.80
CA PHE A 58 -12.91 2.91 -1.34
C PHE A 58 -13.49 4.30 -1.02
N ALA A 59 -12.68 5.22 -0.49
CA ALA A 59 -13.12 6.59 -0.21
C ALA A 59 -13.57 7.32 -1.48
N THR A 60 -12.86 7.16 -2.61
CA THR A 60 -13.23 7.83 -3.87
C THR A 60 -14.41 7.15 -4.58
N MET A 61 -14.61 5.84 -4.37
CA MET A 61 -15.64 5.07 -5.06
C MET A 61 -17.04 5.19 -4.47
N LYS A 62 -17.19 5.61 -3.21
CA LYS A 62 -18.49 5.76 -2.51
C LYS A 62 -19.38 4.51 -2.70
N ASP A 63 -20.52 4.66 -3.39
CA ASP A 63 -21.51 3.59 -3.58
C ASP A 63 -21.14 2.59 -4.70
N ASN A 64 -20.09 2.87 -5.47
CA ASN A 64 -19.63 2.00 -6.57
C ASN A 64 -18.77 0.82 -6.08
N ILE A 65 -18.84 0.44 -4.81
CA ILE A 65 -18.06 -0.67 -4.24
C ILE A 65 -18.91 -1.93 -4.17
N THR A 66 -18.51 -2.95 -4.92
CA THR A 66 -19.22 -4.23 -4.96
C THR A 66 -19.03 -5.04 -3.67
N ARG A 67 -19.98 -5.91 -3.36
CA ARG A 67 -19.84 -6.89 -2.26
C ARG A 67 -18.59 -7.76 -2.41
N LYS A 68 -18.22 -8.13 -3.63
CA LYS A 68 -17.03 -8.93 -3.93
C LYS A 68 -15.74 -8.18 -3.57
N GLU A 69 -15.65 -6.88 -3.88
CA GLU A 69 -14.50 -6.04 -3.51
C GLU A 69 -14.37 -5.91 -1.99
N LYS A 70 -15.48 -5.72 -1.26
CA LYS A 70 -15.49 -5.72 0.21
C LYS A 70 -14.97 -7.04 0.78
N GLN A 71 -15.43 -8.17 0.25
CA GLN A 71 -14.96 -9.50 0.67
C GLN A 71 -13.47 -9.71 0.36
N LEU A 72 -12.97 -9.20 -0.76
CA LEU A 72 -11.55 -9.26 -1.10
C LEU A 72 -10.69 -8.43 -0.14
N ALA A 73 -11.15 -7.24 0.26
CA ALA A 73 -10.47 -6.41 1.26
C ALA A 73 -10.37 -7.14 2.62
N ILE A 74 -11.46 -7.75 3.08
CA ILE A 74 -11.48 -8.58 4.31
C ILE A 74 -10.51 -9.76 4.18
N LYS A 75 -10.54 -10.48 3.05
CA LYS A 75 -9.64 -11.60 2.78
C LYS A 75 -8.16 -11.17 2.77
N GLY A 76 -7.88 -10.00 2.21
CA GLY A 76 -6.54 -9.39 2.24
C GLY A 76 -6.07 -9.18 3.68
N LEU A 77 -6.86 -8.48 4.50
CA LEU A 77 -6.55 -8.27 5.91
C LEU A 77 -6.33 -9.58 6.68
N GLN A 78 -7.17 -10.59 6.47
CA GLN A 78 -6.99 -11.92 7.07
C GLN A 78 -5.65 -12.55 6.67
N LYS A 79 -5.21 -12.41 5.41
CA LYS A 79 -3.91 -12.90 4.95
C LYS A 79 -2.74 -12.17 5.60
N LEU A 80 -2.86 -10.85 5.79
CA LEU A 80 -1.86 -10.05 6.52
C LEU A 80 -1.76 -10.52 7.98
N HIS A 81 -2.90 -10.70 8.66
CA HIS A 81 -2.95 -11.11 10.07
C HIS A 81 -2.39 -12.52 10.30
N LEU A 82 -2.49 -13.44 9.33
CA LEU A 82 -1.87 -14.76 9.41
C LEU A 82 -0.33 -14.70 9.46
N LYS A 83 0.28 -13.58 9.06
CA LYS A 83 1.72 -13.32 9.23
C LYS A 83 2.05 -12.64 10.56
N GLY A 84 1.07 -12.44 11.44
CA GLY A 84 1.23 -11.75 12.71
C GLY A 84 1.39 -10.23 12.58
N VAL A 85 1.04 -9.65 11.43
CA VAL A 85 1.20 -8.21 11.17
C VAL A 85 -0.17 -7.52 11.15
N MET A 86 -0.31 -6.48 11.96
CA MET A 86 -1.45 -5.56 11.96
C MET A 86 -1.18 -4.40 10.99
N HIS A 87 -2.18 -3.94 10.23
CA HIS A 87 -2.00 -2.80 9.32
C HIS A 87 -1.80 -1.46 10.07
N GLY A 88 -2.44 -1.27 11.22
CA GLY A 88 -2.29 -0.05 12.04
C GLY A 88 -3.05 1.19 11.56
N ASP A 89 -3.52 1.22 10.30
CA ASP A 89 -4.22 2.39 9.71
C ASP A 89 -5.31 1.97 8.71
N ILE A 90 -6.34 1.26 9.21
CA ILE A 90 -7.46 0.79 8.40
C ILE A 90 -8.49 1.92 8.22
N ARG A 91 -8.49 2.53 7.04
CA ARG A 91 -9.47 3.54 6.61
C ARG A 91 -9.81 3.38 5.13
N LEU A 92 -10.91 3.99 4.67
CA LEU A 92 -11.40 3.81 3.29
C LEU A 92 -10.42 4.34 2.23
N GLU A 93 -9.58 5.30 2.60
CA GLU A 93 -8.52 5.89 1.78
C GLU A 93 -7.39 4.90 1.49
N ASN A 94 -7.14 3.96 2.40
CA ASN A 94 -6.05 2.99 2.30
C ASN A 94 -6.48 1.65 1.68
N ILE A 95 -7.75 1.52 1.31
CA ILE A 95 -8.26 0.33 0.62
C ILE A 95 -8.35 0.63 -0.87
N MET A 96 -7.35 0.15 -1.61
CA MET A 96 -7.19 0.40 -3.04
C MET A 96 -7.91 -0.64 -3.90
N ILE A 97 -8.40 -0.20 -5.07
CA ILE A 97 -9.00 -1.07 -6.10
C ILE A 97 -8.21 -0.96 -7.40
N LYS A 98 -7.96 -2.12 -8.00
CA LYS A 98 -7.44 -2.24 -9.37
C LYS A 98 -8.42 -3.06 -10.21
N ARG A 99 -9.40 -2.39 -10.80
CA ARG A 99 -10.25 -2.99 -11.83
C ARG A 99 -9.44 -3.17 -13.11
N LYS A 100 -9.63 -4.31 -13.81
CA LYS A 100 -9.19 -4.41 -15.19
C LYS A 100 -10.08 -3.46 -15.99
N ASN A 101 -9.50 -2.38 -16.51
CA ASN A 101 -10.21 -1.56 -17.49
C ASN A 101 -10.39 -2.41 -18.75
N ASN A 102 -11.62 -2.53 -19.25
CA ASN A 102 -11.88 -3.15 -20.55
C ASN A 102 -11.32 -2.31 -21.73
N ASN A 103 -10.79 -1.11 -21.47
CA ASN A 103 -10.36 -0.15 -22.49
C ASN A 103 -8.88 0.28 -22.38
N SER A 104 -7.98 -0.54 -21.81
CA SER A 104 -6.55 -0.29 -22.00
C SER A 104 -6.08 -0.89 -23.32
N THR A 105 -6.36 -0.18 -24.42
CA THR A 105 -5.47 -0.18 -25.58
C THR A 105 -4.14 0.41 -25.11
N CYS A 106 -3.09 -0.39 -25.20
CA CYS A 106 -1.73 0.09 -25.11
C CYS A 106 -1.53 1.15 -26.20
N VAL A 107 -1.05 2.33 -25.82
CA VAL A 107 -0.32 3.25 -26.70
C VAL A 107 1.07 3.37 -26.10
#